data_AF-A0AAU3TZ93-F1
#
_entry.id   AF-A0AAU3TZ93-F1
#
_cell.length_a   1.000
_cell.length_b   1.000
_cell.length_c   1.000
_cell.angle_alpha   90.00
_cell.angle_beta   90.00
_cell.angle_gamma   90.00
#
_symmetry.space_group_name_H-M   'P 1'
#
loop_
_entity.id
_entity.type
_entity.pdbx_description
1 polymer ?
#
loop_
_entity_poly.entity_id
_entity_poly.type
_entity_poly.pdbx_seq_one_letter_code
_entity_poly.pdbx_strand_id
1 'polypeptide(L)'
;MAVVEQYARAHIVTDAVIPDDETIPVVLRYDPDTDPRSVRVGLPGTHEWTFSRSLLEQGLRAPAGSGEVRVWPCGRVQAVVEFHSAQGVSVVQFETKSLLRFLRRTYMAAAPVTR
;
A
#
# COMPACT_ATOMS: atom_id res chain seq x y z
N MET A 1 14.02 -3.07 -15.37
CA MET A 1 14.16 -2.05 -14.30
C MET A 1 14.22 -2.73 -12.94
N ALA A 2 14.70 -2.06 -11.87
CA ALA A 2 14.86 -2.73 -10.57
C ALA A 2 13.52 -2.90 -9.83
N VAL A 3 13.26 -4.10 -9.31
CA VAL A 3 12.15 -4.36 -8.40
C VAL A 3 12.33 -3.56 -7.11
N VAL A 4 11.25 -2.94 -6.64
CA VAL A 4 11.23 -2.21 -5.38
C VAL A 4 10.48 -3.04 -4.34
N GLU A 5 11.19 -3.41 -3.27
CA GLU A 5 10.58 -3.99 -2.07
C GLU A 5 10.83 -3.09 -0.87
N GLN A 6 9.78 -2.86 -0.08
CA GLN A 6 9.86 -2.08 1.14
C GLN A 6 9.08 -2.75 2.27
N TYR A 7 9.80 -3.12 3.32
CA TYR A 7 9.21 -3.54 4.58
C TYR A 7 8.61 -2.33 5.31
N ALA A 8 7.40 -2.50 5.82
CA ALA A 8 6.70 -1.54 6.65
C ALA A 8 6.00 -2.26 7.80
N ARG A 9 5.43 -1.47 8.71
CA ARG A 9 4.53 -1.93 9.76
C ARG A 9 3.15 -1.37 9.47
N ALA A 10 2.12 -2.17 9.69
CA ALA A 10 0.73 -1.76 9.52
C ALA A 10 -0.15 -2.29 10.65
N HIS A 11 -1.17 -1.52 11.01
CA HIS A 11 -2.25 -1.98 11.87
C HIS A 11 -3.38 -2.54 11.00
N ILE A 12 -3.93 -3.69 11.39
CA ILE A 12 -5.11 -4.27 10.74
C ILE A 12 -6.30 -3.96 11.64
N VAL A 13 -7.23 -3.14 11.14
CA VAL A 13 -8.38 -2.64 11.90
C VAL A 13 -9.63 -3.50 11.65
N THR A 14 -9.51 -4.55 10.84
CA THR A 14 -10.58 -5.53 10.63
C THR A 14 -10.85 -6.33 11.90
N ASP A 15 -12.07 -6.86 12.04
CA ASP A 15 -12.63 -7.67 13.15
C ASP A 15 -11.88 -9.00 13.47
N ALA A 16 -10.62 -9.12 13.05
CA ALA A 16 -9.73 -10.19 13.44
C ALA A 16 -9.32 -10.02 14.90
N VAL A 17 -9.10 -11.14 15.59
CA VAL A 17 -8.61 -11.23 16.98
C VAL A 17 -7.14 -10.80 17.06
N ILE A 18 -6.82 -9.62 16.55
CA ILE A 18 -5.52 -8.96 16.70
C ILE A 18 -5.80 -7.80 17.67
N PRO A 19 -5.03 -7.67 18.78
CA PRO A 19 -5.16 -6.51 19.65
C PRO A 19 -5.02 -5.22 18.83
N ASP A 20 -5.91 -4.25 19.02
CA ASP A 20 -5.97 -2.98 18.25
C ASP A 20 -4.61 -2.24 18.16
N ASP A 21 -3.70 -2.46 19.12
CA ASP A 21 -2.40 -1.82 19.20
C ASP A 21 -1.24 -2.58 18.50
N GLU A 22 -1.45 -3.78 17.98
CA GLU A 22 -0.35 -4.58 17.41
C GLU A 22 -0.11 -4.29 15.91
N THR A 23 1.06 -3.72 15.60
CA THR A 23 1.52 -3.63 14.20
C THR A 23 2.06 -4.95 13.69
N ILE A 24 1.62 -5.38 12.52
CA ILE A 24 2.18 -6.53 11.82
C ILE A 24 3.19 -6.08 10.74
N PRO A 25 4.22 -6.89 10.44
CA PRO A 25 5.12 -6.62 9.32
C PRO A 25 4.36 -6.78 8.00
N VAL A 26 4.59 -5.89 7.05
CA VAL A 26 4.02 -5.94 5.69
C VAL A 26 5.09 -5.61 4.65
N VAL A 27 4.93 -6.15 3.44
CA VAL A 27 5.85 -5.92 2.32
C VAL A 27 5.13 -5.16 1.22
N LEU A 28 5.63 -3.99 0.87
CA LEU A 28 5.20 -3.22 -0.30
C LEU A 28 6.10 -3.59 -1.47
N ARG A 29 5.52 -4.01 -2.60
CA ARG A 29 6.27 -4.42 -3.78
C ARG A 29 5.79 -3.69 -5.04
N TYR A 30 6.75 -3.31 -5.87
CA TYR A 30 6.55 -2.72 -7.20
C TYR A 30 7.50 -3.36 -8.20
N ASP A 31 6.96 -3.78 -9.35
CA ASP A 31 7.70 -4.45 -10.41
C ASP A 31 7.45 -3.71 -11.75
N PRO A 32 8.35 -2.80 -12.13
CA PRO A 32 8.15 -1.96 -13.32
C PRO A 32 8.12 -2.74 -14.65
N ASP A 33 8.76 -3.90 -14.71
CA ASP A 33 8.82 -4.72 -15.92
C ASP A 33 7.58 -5.62 -16.06
N THR A 34 7.00 -6.06 -14.93
CA THR A 34 5.81 -6.91 -14.91
C THR A 34 4.51 -6.11 -15.00
N ASP A 35 4.34 -5.12 -14.12
CA ASP A 35 3.18 -4.22 -14.15
C ASP A 35 3.56 -2.84 -13.57
N PRO A 36 3.91 -1.87 -14.42
CA PRO A 36 4.35 -0.55 -13.97
C PRO A 36 3.23 0.32 -13.39
N ARG A 37 1.97 -0.11 -13.49
CA ARG A 37 0.81 0.62 -12.99
C ARG A 37 0.33 0.12 -11.64
N SER A 38 0.79 -1.04 -11.19
CA SER A 38 0.29 -1.66 -9.96
C SER A 38 1.33 -1.71 -8.86
N VAL A 39 0.86 -1.62 -7.62
CA VAL A 39 1.63 -1.88 -6.41
C VAL A 39 0.98 -3.02 -5.64
N ARG A 40 1.79 -3.74 -4.88
CA ARG A 40 1.35 -4.90 -4.10
C ARG A 40 1.64 -4.72 -2.62
N VAL A 41 0.72 -5.18 -1.79
CA VAL A 41 0.82 -5.22 -0.33
C VAL A 41 0.70 -6.68 0.09
N GLY A 42 1.80 -7.25 0.59
CA GLY A 42 1.84 -8.61 1.12
C GLY A 42 1.87 -8.64 2.64
N LEU A 43 1.01 -9.44 3.24
CA LEU A 43 0.95 -9.70 4.68
C LEU A 43 1.50 -11.11 4.97
N PRO A 44 1.95 -11.38 6.20
CA PRO A 44 2.31 -12.72 6.64
C PRO A 44 1.16 -13.71 6.42
N GLY A 45 1.50 -14.95 6.04
CA GLY A 45 0.53 -15.95 5.60
C GLY A 45 0.37 -15.90 4.08
N THR A 46 -0.76 -15.42 3.58
CA THR A 46 -1.10 -15.50 2.15
C THR A 46 -1.95 -14.33 1.64
N HIS A 47 -2.18 -13.29 2.45
CA HIS A 47 -2.97 -12.15 2.04
C HIS A 47 -2.09 -11.19 1.22
N GLU A 48 -2.38 -11.10 -0.08
CA GLU A 48 -1.76 -10.15 -0.99
C GLU A 48 -2.85 -9.31 -1.66
N TRP A 49 -2.68 -8.00 -1.63
CA TRP A 49 -3.55 -7.07 -2.35
C TRP A 49 -2.76 -6.33 -3.41
N THR A 50 -3.39 -6.18 -4.59
CA THR A 50 -2.83 -5.43 -5.71
C THR A 50 -3.76 -4.30 -6.08
N PHE A 51 -3.23 -3.09 -6.26
CA PHE A 51 -4.01 -1.93 -6.68
C PHE A 51 -3.14 -0.90 -7.41
N SER A 52 -3.78 0.10 -8.01
CA SER A 52 -3.07 1.10 -8.80
C SER A 52 -2.07 1.92 -7.97
N ARG A 53 -0.86 2.08 -8.51
CA ARG A 53 0.15 3.01 -8.02
C ARG A 53 -0.36 4.45 -7.98
N SER A 54 -1.16 4.86 -8.97
CA SER A 54 -1.75 6.20 -9.02
C SER A 54 -2.82 6.39 -7.94
N LEU A 55 -3.56 5.33 -7.59
CA LEU A 55 -4.52 5.38 -6.49
C LEU A 55 -3.79 5.63 -5.16
N LEU A 56 -2.67 4.94 -4.93
CA LEU A 56 -1.84 5.19 -3.74
C LEU A 56 -1.37 6.66 -3.70
N GLU A 57 -0.86 7.18 -4.82
CA GLU A 57 -0.38 8.56 -4.90
C GLU A 57 -1.49 9.58 -4.61
N GLN A 58 -2.66 9.42 -5.23
CA GLN A 58 -3.82 10.29 -5.03
C GLN A 58 -4.33 10.20 -3.59
N GLY A 59 -4.47 8.97 -3.09
CA GLY A 59 -4.97 8.66 -1.75
C GLY A 59 -4.10 9.18 -0.61
N LEU A 60 -2.81 9.40 -0.85
CA LEU A 60 -1.93 10.06 0.13
C LEU A 60 -2.09 11.58 0.18
N ARG A 61 -2.72 12.19 -0.83
CA ARG A 61 -2.98 13.64 -0.89
C ARG A 61 -4.38 14.00 -0.38
N ALA A 62 -5.38 13.19 -0.75
CA ALA A 62 -6.78 13.35 -0.38
C ALA A 62 -7.49 12.01 -0.50
N PRO A 63 -8.67 11.82 0.13
CA PRO A 63 -9.45 10.60 -0.05
C PRO A 63 -9.69 10.27 -1.53
N ALA A 64 -9.34 9.06 -1.95
CA ALA A 64 -9.45 8.57 -3.32
C ALA A 64 -9.86 7.09 -3.33
N GLY A 65 -10.47 6.63 -4.43
CA GLY A 65 -10.90 5.23 -4.57
C GLY A 65 -10.95 4.76 -6.01
N SER A 66 -10.78 3.46 -6.22
CA SER A 66 -10.95 2.80 -7.52
C SER A 66 -11.39 1.35 -7.31
N GLY A 67 -12.57 1.00 -7.83
CA GLY A 67 -13.17 -0.31 -7.63
C GLY A 67 -13.32 -0.63 -6.14
N GLU A 68 -12.72 -1.75 -5.72
CA GLU A 68 -12.79 -2.26 -4.35
C GLU A 68 -11.75 -1.66 -3.39
N VAL A 69 -10.97 -0.65 -3.83
CA VAL A 69 -9.89 -0.09 -3.01
C VAL A 69 -10.11 1.39 -2.76
N ARG A 70 -10.03 1.80 -1.49
CA ARG A 70 -10.10 3.19 -1.04
C ARG A 70 -8.83 3.53 -0.27
N VAL A 71 -8.30 4.74 -0.47
CA VAL A 71 -7.08 5.22 0.17
C VAL A 71 -7.29 6.65 0.64
N TRP A 72 -6.94 6.97 1.88
CA TRP A 72 -7.04 8.33 2.41
C TRP A 72 -5.99 8.63 3.47
N PRO A 73 -5.59 9.91 3.64
CA PRO A 73 -4.78 10.31 4.77
C PRO A 73 -5.60 10.26 6.07
N CYS A 74 -4.97 9.82 7.16
CA CYS A 74 -5.59 9.74 8.48
C CYS A 74 -4.69 10.45 9.50
N GLY A 75 -5.02 11.71 9.81
CA GLY A 75 -4.17 12.57 10.63
C GLY A 75 -2.86 12.94 9.93
N ARG A 76 -1.81 13.23 10.71
CA ARG A 76 -0.54 13.77 10.19
C ARG A 76 0.46 12.71 9.74
N VAL A 77 0.35 11.50 10.28
CA VAL A 77 1.41 10.47 10.18
C VAL A 77 0.90 9.11 9.70
N GLN A 78 -0.41 8.95 9.53
CA GLN A 78 -1.01 7.70 9.07
C GLN A 78 -1.75 7.91 7.74
N ALA A 79 -1.86 6.83 6.98
CA ALA A 79 -2.80 6.69 5.87
C ALA A 79 -3.49 5.34 5.99
N VAL A 80 -4.73 5.29 5.52
CA VAL A 80 -5.54 4.08 5.52
C VAL A 80 -5.71 3.60 4.10
N VAL A 81 -5.61 2.28 3.92
CA VAL A 81 -6.00 1.56 2.71
C VAL A 81 -7.08 0.57 3.11
N GLU A 82 -8.24 0.71 2.49
CA GLU A 82 -9.40 -0.15 2.69
C GLU A 82 -9.62 -0.99 1.44
N PHE A 83 -9.79 -2.29 1.65
CA PHE A 83 -10.04 -3.29 0.63
C PHE A 83 -11.41 -3.92 0.84
N HIS A 84 -12.25 -3.88 -0.18
CA HIS A 84 -13.58 -4.48 -0.16
C HIS A 84 -13.54 -5.81 -0.92
N SER A 85 -14.25 -6.80 -0.40
CA SER A 85 -14.49 -8.06 -1.10
C SER A 85 -15.86 -8.61 -0.74
N ALA A 86 -16.27 -9.69 -1.43
CA ALA A 86 -17.51 -10.39 -1.09
C ALA A 86 -17.51 -10.96 0.34
N GLN A 87 -16.33 -11.17 0.94
CA GLN A 87 -16.16 -11.72 2.29
C GLN A 87 -16.13 -10.63 3.37
N GLY A 88 -16.09 -9.35 3.00
CA GLY A 88 -16.09 -8.24 3.96
C GLY A 88 -15.14 -7.11 3.55
N VAL A 89 -14.78 -6.29 4.54
CA VAL A 89 -13.88 -5.15 4.37
C VAL A 89 -12.62 -5.41 5.17
N SER A 90 -11.45 -5.17 4.60
CA SER A 90 -10.17 -5.15 5.30
C SER A 90 -9.62 -3.74 5.37
N VAL A 91 -9.35 -3.25 6.57
CA VAL A 91 -8.84 -1.89 6.79
C VAL A 91 -7.41 -1.99 7.29
N VAL A 92 -6.48 -1.36 6.57
CA VAL A 92 -5.05 -1.40 6.86
C VAL A 92 -4.53 0.01 7.04
N GLN A 93 -3.94 0.30 8.20
CA GLN A 93 -3.34 1.59 8.50
C GLN A 93 -1.81 1.51 8.42
N PHE A 94 -1.20 2.44 7.71
CA PHE A 94 0.25 2.54 7.50
C PHE A 94 0.78 3.89 7.95
N GLU A 95 2.04 3.91 8.37
CA GLU A 95 2.78 5.17 8.48
C GLU A 95 2.91 5.84 7.10
N THR A 96 2.44 7.07 6.96
CA THR A 96 2.48 7.85 5.70
C THR A 96 3.90 7.94 5.14
N LYS A 97 4.91 8.11 6.00
CA LYS A 97 6.32 8.21 5.59
C LYS A 97 6.81 6.95 4.87
N SER A 98 6.28 5.78 5.25
CA SER A 98 6.64 4.49 4.65
C SER A 98 6.05 4.38 3.25
N LEU A 99 4.78 4.72 3.06
CA LEU A 99 4.13 4.74 1.73
C LEU A 99 4.76 5.77 0.80
N LEU A 100 5.07 6.97 1.30
CA LEU A 100 5.76 8.00 0.52
C LEU A 100 7.16 7.57 0.08
N ARG A 101 7.93 6.94 0.97
CA ARG A 101 9.25 6.40 0.63
C ARG A 101 9.13 5.34 -0.47
N PHE A 102 8.14 4.46 -0.35
CA PHE A 102 7.90 3.41 -1.34
C PHE A 102 7.56 4.02 -2.70
N LEU A 103 6.60 4.95 -2.77
CA LEU A 103 6.25 5.66 -4.01
C LEU A 103 7.45 6.35 -4.64
N ARG A 104 8.27 7.08 -3.87
CA ARG A 104 9.49 7.72 -4.40
C ARG A 104 10.41 6.70 -5.07
N ARG A 105 10.63 5.53 -4.46
CA ARG A 105 11.44 4.46 -5.03
C ARG A 105 10.81 3.88 -6.30
N THR A 106 9.48 3.81 -6.39
CA THR A 106 8.82 3.37 -7.64
C THR A 106 9.10 4.31 -8.81
N TYR A 107 9.10 5.64 -8.60
CA TYR A 107 9.42 6.59 -9.67
C TYR A 107 10.89 6.50 -10.09
N MET A 108 11.81 6.31 -9.14
CA MET A 108 13.22 6.11 -9.47
C MET A 108 13.43 4.82 -10.28
N ALA A 109 12.71 3.75 -9.93
CA ALA A 109 12.78 2.49 -10.65
C ALA A 109 12.13 2.56 -12.04
N ALA A 110 11.09 3.39 -12.21
CA ALA A 110 10.34 3.59 -13.46
C ALA A 110 10.92 4.70 -14.36
N ALA A 111 11.93 5.45 -13.91
CA ALA A 111 12.61 6.42 -14.75
C ALA A 111 13.53 5.69 -15.73
N PRO A 112 13.42 5.91 -17.06
CA PRO A 112 14.40 5.39 -18.00
C PRO A 112 15.77 5.97 -17.63
N VAL A 113 16.76 5.11 -17.43
CA VAL A 113 18.15 5.55 -17.29
C VAL A 113 18.50 6.20 -18.63
N THR A 114 18.48 7.53 -18.68
CA THR A 114 19.00 8.26 -19.83
C THR A 114 20.51 8.03 -19.80
N ARG A 115 21.00 7.20 -20.71
CA ARG A 115 22.43 6.92 -20.88
C ARG A 115 22.93 7.66 -22.12
#